data_AF-A0A4Q3F9N2-F1
#
_entry.id   AF-A0A4Q3F9N2-F1
#
_cell.length_a   1.000
_cell.length_b   1.000
_cell.length_c   1.000
_cell.angle_alpha   90.00
_cell.angle_beta   90.00
_cell.angle_gamma   90.00
#
_symmetry.space_group_name_H-M   'P 1'
#
loop_
_entity.id
_entity.type
_entity.pdbx_description
1 polymer ?
#
loop_
_entity_poly.entity_id
_entity_poly.type
_entity_poly.pdbx_seq_one_letter_code
_entity_poly.pdbx_strand_id
1 'polypeptide(L)'
;MKKRYLYSCLLAGATLIASCTKNFDAINTPANRTTDALFVPDFLMSQAQFQFSQTGYDQLLFQSMWIQGLSSTYDYYYNGDKYVLRGSGTGYYNRTWNRGYGALTLVDEMKSLVAGNSARTNLNNCGTILRVLFMQRITDLYGDAPYSQEGQAKAGITTPVFDKQQAIYTAMLTQLDAATTALDASKDKPGADLFYGGDIAKWKRLGYSLML
;
A
#
# COMPACT_ATOMS: atom_id res chain seq x y z
N MET A 1 -49.83 -12.44 -46.58
CA MET A 1 -48.48 -13.06 -46.53
C MET A 1 -47.43 -12.15 -45.89
N LYS A 2 -47.29 -10.86 -46.25
CA LYS A 2 -46.26 -9.95 -45.70
C LYS A 2 -46.24 -9.80 -44.16
N LYS A 3 -47.40 -9.73 -43.49
CA LYS A 3 -47.47 -9.61 -42.02
C LYS A 3 -47.02 -10.87 -41.27
N ARG A 4 -47.21 -12.07 -41.86
CA ARG A 4 -46.78 -13.35 -41.26
C ARG A 4 -45.25 -13.43 -41.17
N TYR A 5 -44.55 -13.04 -42.23
CA TYR A 5 -43.09 -12.97 -42.22
C TYR A 5 -42.56 -11.92 -41.23
N LEU A 6 -43.25 -10.79 -41.07
CA LEU A 6 -42.88 -9.77 -40.08
C LEU A 6 -42.99 -10.29 -38.63
N TYR A 7 -44.08 -11.00 -38.30
CA TYR A 7 -44.25 -11.61 -36.98
C TYR A 7 -43.27 -12.76 -36.73
N SER A 8 -42.94 -13.54 -37.76
CA SER A 8 -41.89 -14.58 -37.66
C SER A 8 -40.50 -13.97 -37.42
N CYS A 9 -40.16 -12.86 -38.07
CA CYS A 9 -38.89 -12.15 -37.82
C CYS A 9 -38.83 -11.52 -36.43
N LEU A 10 -39.95 -10.96 -35.94
CA LEU A 10 -40.03 -10.41 -34.58
C LEU A 10 -39.89 -11.49 -33.50
N LEU A 11 -40.52 -12.66 -33.70
CA LEU A 11 -40.40 -13.78 -32.77
C LEU A 11 -38.98 -14.38 -32.76
N ALA A 12 -38.35 -14.51 -33.93
CA ALA A 12 -36.95 -14.95 -34.04
C ALA A 12 -35.98 -13.92 -33.39
N GLY A 13 -36.20 -12.62 -33.61
CA GLY A 13 -35.43 -11.56 -32.97
C GLY A 13 -35.54 -11.57 -31.44
N ALA A 14 -36.72 -11.82 -30.89
CA ALA A 14 -36.95 -11.92 -29.44
C ALA A 14 -36.21 -13.11 -28.79
N THR A 15 -36.00 -14.21 -29.52
CA THR A 15 -35.25 -15.37 -29.00
C THR A 15 -33.73 -15.17 -28.96
N LEU A 16 -33.19 -14.23 -29.76
CA LEU A 16 -31.74 -13.97 -29.82
C LEU A 16 -31.23 -13.11 -28.64
N ILE A 17 -32.12 -12.39 -27.94
CA ILE A 17 -31.77 -11.51 -26.82
C ILE A 17 -31.70 -12.26 -25.48
N ALA A 18 -32.24 -13.48 -25.39
CA ALA A 18 -32.32 -14.25 -24.14
C ALA A 18 -31.05 -15.08 -23.83
N SER A 19 -30.07 -15.13 -24.73
CA SER A 19 -28.95 -16.09 -24.65
C SER A 19 -27.58 -15.49 -24.25
N CYS A 20 -27.43 -14.17 -24.14
CA CYS A 20 -26.10 -13.56 -24.01
C CYS A 20 -25.58 -13.42 -22.57
N THR A 21 -26.38 -13.74 -21.54
CA THR A 21 -25.97 -13.63 -20.12
C THR A 21 -25.95 -14.97 -19.37
N LYS A 22 -26.20 -16.08 -20.07
CA LYS A 22 -26.26 -17.40 -19.43
C LYS A 22 -24.90 -17.72 -18.81
N ASN A 23 -24.87 -17.92 -17.50
CA ASN A 23 -23.66 -18.23 -16.71
C ASN A 23 -22.57 -17.15 -16.80
N PHE A 24 -22.91 -15.89 -17.11
CA PHE A 24 -21.93 -14.80 -17.24
C PHE A 24 -21.07 -14.65 -15.98
N ASP A 25 -21.68 -14.67 -14.79
CA ASP A 25 -20.95 -14.56 -13.53
C ASP A 25 -20.01 -15.76 -13.30
N ALA A 26 -20.46 -16.98 -13.62
CA ALA A 26 -19.65 -18.18 -13.45
C ALA A 26 -18.48 -18.23 -14.44
N ILE A 27 -18.67 -17.80 -15.69
CA ILE A 27 -17.62 -17.75 -16.72
C ILE A 27 -16.62 -16.63 -16.43
N ASN A 28 -17.08 -15.50 -15.88
CA ASN A 28 -16.24 -14.35 -15.54
C ASN A 28 -15.72 -14.37 -14.10
N THR A 29 -16.03 -15.42 -13.32
CA THR A 29 -15.39 -15.63 -12.02
C THR A 29 -14.09 -16.39 -12.25
N PRO A 30 -12.91 -15.77 -12.03
CA PRO A 30 -11.64 -16.45 -12.27
C PRO A 30 -11.51 -17.67 -11.37
N ALA A 31 -11.27 -18.85 -11.96
CA ALA A 31 -11.07 -20.10 -11.20
C ALA A 31 -9.85 -20.03 -10.26
N ASN A 32 -8.93 -19.10 -10.52
CA ASN A 32 -7.75 -18.80 -9.72
C ASN A 32 -7.88 -17.51 -8.90
N ARG A 33 -9.11 -17.02 -8.66
CA ARG A 33 -9.33 -15.82 -7.85
C ARG A 33 -8.79 -16.06 -6.44
N THR A 34 -7.85 -15.21 -6.02
CA THR A 34 -7.31 -15.24 -4.67
C THR A 34 -8.41 -14.85 -3.68
N THR A 35 -8.58 -15.64 -2.63
CA THR A 35 -9.49 -15.38 -1.51
C THR A 35 -8.67 -15.11 -0.26
N ASP A 36 -9.29 -14.50 0.76
CA ASP A 36 -8.65 -14.24 2.06
C ASP A 36 -8.05 -15.51 2.67
N ALA A 37 -8.68 -16.67 2.44
CA ALA A 37 -8.20 -17.97 2.89
C ALA A 37 -6.86 -18.41 2.26
N LEU A 38 -6.47 -17.82 1.13
CA LEU A 38 -5.20 -18.09 0.44
C LEU A 38 -4.11 -17.08 0.82
N PHE A 39 -4.46 -15.95 1.43
CA PHE A 39 -3.49 -14.95 1.87
C PHE A 39 -2.94 -15.30 3.24
N VAL A 40 -1.62 -15.43 3.33
CA VAL A 40 -0.90 -15.56 4.61
C VAL A 40 -0.50 -14.14 5.05
N PRO A 41 -1.06 -13.58 6.14
CA PRO A 41 -0.83 -12.20 6.53
C PRO A 41 0.66 -11.86 6.74
N ASP A 42 1.45 -12.80 7.27
CA ASP A 42 2.88 -12.56 7.49
C ASP A 42 3.65 -12.30 6.18
N PHE A 43 3.26 -12.91 5.06
CA PHE A 43 3.92 -12.67 3.77
C PHE A 43 3.64 -11.27 3.23
N LEU A 44 2.49 -10.68 3.54
CA LEU A 44 2.20 -9.29 3.22
C LEU A 44 3.12 -8.33 4.00
N MET A 45 3.49 -8.68 5.24
CA MET A 45 4.50 -7.94 6.02
C MET A 45 5.86 -7.94 5.31
N SER A 46 6.36 -9.12 4.94
CA SER A 46 7.61 -9.27 4.18
C SER A 46 7.59 -8.45 2.90
N GLN A 47 6.49 -8.51 2.14
CA GLN A 47 6.36 -7.78 0.89
C GLN A 47 6.37 -6.25 1.12
N ALA A 48 5.68 -5.77 2.15
CA ALA A 48 5.67 -4.36 2.51
C ALA A 48 7.06 -3.86 2.93
N GLN A 49 7.77 -4.63 3.76
CA GLN A 49 9.14 -4.35 4.18
C GLN A 49 10.11 -4.30 2.98
N PHE A 50 10.00 -5.25 2.06
CA PHE A 50 10.81 -5.27 0.85
C PHE A 50 10.53 -4.06 -0.05
N GLN A 51 9.25 -3.72 -0.25
CA GLN A 51 8.84 -2.57 -1.04
C GLN A 51 9.33 -1.25 -0.45
N PHE A 52 9.36 -1.13 0.88
CA PHE A 52 9.91 0.02 1.58
C PHE A 52 11.44 0.11 1.52
N SER A 53 12.15 -1.03 1.50
CA SER A 53 13.61 -1.07 1.60
C SER A 53 14.35 -0.34 0.47
N GLN A 54 13.66 0.01 -0.63
CA GLN A 54 14.12 0.82 -1.77
C GLN A 54 15.50 0.42 -2.30
N THR A 55 15.53 -0.23 -3.48
CA THR A 55 16.75 -0.74 -4.13
C THR A 55 17.66 0.33 -4.75
N GLY A 56 17.69 1.54 -4.20
CA GLY A 56 18.73 2.56 -4.42
C GLY A 56 18.37 3.71 -5.37
N TYR A 57 17.68 3.46 -6.49
CA TYR A 57 17.60 4.47 -7.57
C TYR A 57 16.86 5.78 -7.23
N ASP A 58 15.83 5.74 -6.38
CA ASP A 58 15.02 6.91 -6.02
C ASP A 58 15.79 7.87 -5.11
N GLN A 59 16.27 7.37 -3.96
CA GLN A 59 16.99 8.20 -2.99
C GLN A 59 18.40 8.58 -3.42
N LEU A 60 19.07 7.71 -4.19
CA LEU A 60 20.42 7.98 -4.70
C LEU A 60 20.43 9.12 -5.71
N LEU A 61 19.40 9.26 -6.56
CA LEU A 61 19.38 10.25 -7.63
C LEU A 61 18.83 11.62 -7.22
N PHE A 62 18.24 11.73 -6.02
CA PHE A 62 17.64 12.97 -5.53
C PHE A 62 18.12 13.30 -4.12
N GLN A 63 17.60 12.61 -3.10
CA GLN A 63 17.82 12.96 -1.69
C GLN A 63 19.31 12.95 -1.34
N SER A 64 20.08 11.96 -1.81
CA SER A 64 21.53 11.90 -1.56
C SER A 64 22.30 13.07 -2.17
N MET A 65 21.79 13.62 -3.28
CA MET A 65 22.38 14.77 -3.97
C MET A 65 21.91 16.11 -3.41
N TRP A 66 20.67 16.19 -2.93
CA TRP A 66 20.13 17.38 -2.25
C TRP A 66 20.87 17.68 -0.95
N ILE A 67 21.23 16.62 -0.20
CA ILE A 67 22.10 16.76 0.97
C ILE A 67 23.59 16.88 0.61
N GLN A 68 23.93 16.93 -0.68
CA GLN A 68 25.29 17.01 -1.21
C GLN A 68 26.21 15.86 -0.78
N GLY A 69 25.63 14.71 -0.41
CA GLY A 69 26.39 13.48 -0.13
C GLY A 69 26.94 12.83 -1.39
N LEU A 70 26.26 13.01 -2.53
CA LEU A 70 26.70 12.61 -3.86
C LEU A 70 26.47 13.74 -4.89
N SER A 71 27.13 13.64 -6.04
CA SER A 71 26.92 14.49 -7.22
C SER A 71 27.17 13.68 -8.48
N SER A 72 26.57 14.08 -9.60
CA SER A 72 26.72 13.41 -10.89
C SER A 72 27.42 14.31 -11.90
N THR A 73 28.45 13.76 -12.56
CA THR A 73 29.05 14.35 -13.77
C THR A 73 28.37 13.85 -15.06
N TYR A 74 27.45 12.90 -14.95
CA TYR A 74 26.72 12.31 -16.07
C TYR A 74 25.35 12.95 -16.25
N ASP A 75 25.09 13.45 -17.46
CA ASP A 75 23.89 14.22 -17.85
C ASP A 75 22.59 13.38 -17.85
N TYR A 76 22.59 12.12 -17.45
CA TYR A 76 21.33 11.39 -17.23
C TYR A 76 20.89 11.38 -15.75
N TYR A 77 21.86 11.48 -14.83
CA TYR A 77 21.64 11.28 -13.38
C TYR A 77 21.81 12.54 -12.53
N TYR A 78 21.97 13.70 -13.17
CA TYR A 78 22.21 14.99 -12.54
C TYR A 78 20.94 15.73 -12.03
N ASN A 79 19.80 15.05 -12.04
CA ASN A 79 18.51 15.67 -11.68
C ASN A 79 18.54 16.20 -10.23
N GLY A 80 19.10 15.43 -9.30
CA GLY A 80 19.19 15.79 -7.88
C GLY A 80 20.12 16.96 -7.61
N ASP A 81 21.38 16.91 -8.06
CA ASP A 81 22.41 17.91 -7.71
C ASP A 81 22.32 19.21 -8.50
N LYS A 82 21.62 19.22 -9.64
CA LYS A 82 21.32 20.46 -10.40
C LYS A 82 19.89 20.94 -10.25
N TYR A 83 19.06 20.27 -9.45
CA TYR A 83 17.66 20.65 -9.20
C TYR A 83 16.82 20.76 -10.48
N VAL A 84 17.03 19.84 -11.42
CA VAL A 84 16.26 19.81 -12.68
C VAL A 84 15.47 18.51 -12.77
N LEU A 85 14.26 18.60 -13.34
CA LEU A 85 13.46 17.44 -13.68
C LEU A 85 13.52 17.22 -15.21
N ARG A 86 14.35 16.27 -15.65
CA ARG A 86 14.48 15.91 -17.07
C ARG A 86 14.42 14.39 -17.27
N GLY A 87 14.10 13.98 -18.51
CA GLY A 87 14.01 12.56 -18.89
C GLY A 87 13.08 11.78 -17.94
N SER A 88 13.60 10.72 -17.34
CA SER A 88 12.87 9.88 -16.38
C SER A 88 12.77 10.47 -14.95
N GLY A 89 13.24 11.71 -14.73
CA GLY A 89 13.28 12.41 -13.44
C GLY A 89 11.97 12.37 -12.66
N THR A 90 10.85 12.72 -13.30
CA THR A 90 9.51 12.65 -12.68
C THR A 90 9.15 11.24 -12.22
N GLY A 91 9.52 10.22 -13.01
CA GLY A 91 9.29 8.83 -12.67
C GLY A 91 10.08 8.41 -11.43
N TYR A 92 11.33 8.85 -11.30
CA TYR A 92 12.15 8.58 -10.11
C TYR A 92 11.61 9.30 -8.87
N TYR A 93 11.24 10.58 -9.00
CA TYR A 93 10.64 11.34 -7.92
C TYR A 93 9.35 10.70 -7.41
N ASN A 94 8.48 10.20 -8.30
CA ASN A 94 7.21 9.55 -7.93
C ASN A 94 7.37 8.12 -7.39
N ARG A 95 8.56 7.49 -7.46
CA ARG A 95 8.75 6.12 -6.95
C ARG A 95 8.58 6.04 -5.44
N THR A 96 9.05 7.03 -4.68
CA THR A 96 8.88 7.03 -3.22
C THR A 96 7.41 7.11 -2.84
N TRP A 97 6.64 7.98 -3.51
CA TRP A 97 5.19 8.04 -3.36
C TRP A 97 4.51 6.70 -3.66
N ASN A 98 4.70 6.17 -4.88
CA ASN A 98 4.01 4.96 -5.34
C ASN A 98 4.39 3.73 -4.51
N ARG A 99 5.68 3.58 -4.17
CA ARG A 99 6.15 2.47 -3.35
C ARG A 99 5.65 2.60 -1.91
N GLY A 100 5.66 3.81 -1.35
CA GLY A 100 5.17 4.09 0.00
C GLY A 100 3.70 3.73 0.16
N TYR A 101 2.81 4.27 -0.68
CA TYR A 101 1.38 3.94 -0.63
C TYR A 101 1.07 2.49 -0.98
N GLY A 102 1.84 1.88 -1.90
CA GLY A 102 1.70 0.45 -2.15
C GLY A 102 2.10 -0.42 -0.95
N ALA A 103 3.14 -0.02 -0.20
CA ALA A 103 3.53 -0.70 1.03
C ALA A 103 2.49 -0.51 2.15
N LEU A 104 1.91 0.69 2.27
CA LEU A 104 0.78 0.95 3.18
C LEU A 104 -0.41 0.04 2.87
N THR A 105 -0.77 -0.11 1.59
CA THR A 105 -1.87 -0.99 1.15
C THR A 105 -1.64 -2.45 1.55
N LEU A 106 -0.41 -2.96 1.42
CA LEU A 106 -0.05 -4.32 1.85
C LEU A 106 -0.20 -4.49 3.36
N VAL A 107 0.20 -3.47 4.14
CA VAL A 107 0.05 -3.49 5.59
C VAL A 107 -1.42 -3.39 6.01
N ASP A 108 -2.24 -2.62 5.29
CA ASP A 108 -3.68 -2.53 5.58
C ASP A 108 -4.40 -3.85 5.33
N GLU A 109 -4.08 -4.54 4.24
CA GLU A 109 -4.63 -5.87 3.99
C GLU A 109 -4.13 -6.90 5.00
N MET A 110 -2.85 -6.85 5.38
CA MET A 110 -2.34 -7.68 6.48
C MET A 110 -3.13 -7.45 7.77
N LYS A 111 -3.36 -6.18 8.15
CA LYS A 111 -4.10 -5.81 9.36
C LYS A 111 -5.58 -6.20 9.28
N SER A 112 -6.20 -6.11 8.10
CA SER A 112 -7.60 -6.52 7.90
C SER A 112 -7.78 -8.02 8.09
N LEU A 113 -6.86 -8.84 7.57
CA LEU A 113 -6.91 -10.30 7.68
C LEU A 113 -6.71 -10.82 9.12
N VAL A 114 -6.09 -10.04 10.00
CA VAL A 114 -5.90 -10.41 11.43
C VAL A 114 -6.80 -9.63 12.38
N ALA A 115 -7.72 -8.81 11.86
CA ALA A 115 -8.65 -8.04 12.67
C ALA A 115 -9.51 -8.97 13.53
N GLY A 116 -9.61 -8.68 14.83
CA GLY A 116 -10.36 -9.49 15.80
C GLY A 116 -9.66 -10.77 16.28
N ASN A 117 -8.51 -11.14 15.70
CA ASN A 117 -7.73 -12.28 16.18
C ASN A 117 -6.84 -11.86 17.37
N SER A 118 -7.25 -12.25 18.59
CA SER A 118 -6.57 -11.89 19.84
C SER A 118 -5.18 -12.54 20.03
N ALA A 119 -4.85 -13.58 19.26
CA ALA A 119 -3.51 -14.17 19.26
C ALA A 119 -2.53 -13.38 18.39
N ARG A 120 -3.03 -12.70 17.34
CA ARG A 120 -2.25 -12.06 16.28
C ARG A 120 -2.10 -10.55 16.44
N THR A 121 -2.32 -10.04 17.66
CA THR A 121 -2.25 -8.61 17.97
C THR A 121 -0.87 -8.01 17.70
N ASN A 122 0.22 -8.75 17.93
CA ASN A 122 1.56 -8.28 17.61
C ASN A 122 1.76 -7.99 16.13
N LEU A 123 1.23 -8.82 15.22
CA LEU A 123 1.33 -8.57 13.79
C LEU A 123 0.60 -7.28 13.41
N ASN A 124 -0.59 -7.05 14.00
CA ASN A 124 -1.34 -5.82 13.80
C ASN A 124 -0.56 -4.58 14.30
N ASN A 125 -0.01 -4.65 15.53
CA ASN A 125 0.76 -3.57 16.14
C ASN A 125 2.07 -3.28 15.37
N CYS A 126 2.80 -4.31 14.94
CA CYS A 126 3.97 -4.16 14.07
C CYS A 126 3.58 -3.52 12.73
N GLY A 127 2.41 -3.87 12.18
CA GLY A 127 1.84 -3.22 11.01
C GLY A 127 1.61 -1.72 11.23
N THR A 128 1.06 -1.31 12.37
CA THR A 128 0.90 0.13 12.69
C THR A 128 2.25 0.85 12.77
N ILE A 129 3.28 0.23 13.38
CA ILE A 129 4.64 0.80 13.41
C ILE A 129 5.21 0.94 11.99
N LEU A 130 5.03 -0.06 11.13
CA LEU A 130 5.42 0.01 9.72
C LEU A 130 4.67 1.11 8.96
N ARG A 131 3.37 1.28 9.19
CA ARG A 131 2.60 2.37 8.57
C ARG A 131 3.18 3.74 8.92
N VAL A 132 3.51 3.97 10.19
CA VAL A 132 4.14 5.21 10.63
C VAL A 132 5.50 5.41 9.95
N LEU A 133 6.35 4.38 9.95
CA LEU A 133 7.66 4.44 9.26
C LEU A 133 7.53 4.79 7.77
N PHE A 134 6.54 4.24 7.08
CA PHE A 134 6.34 4.46 5.64
C PHE A 134 5.74 5.84 5.38
N MET A 135 4.73 6.22 6.15
CA MET A 135 4.04 7.49 6.00
C MET A 135 4.95 8.67 6.37
N GLN A 136 5.81 8.52 7.38
CA GLN A 136 6.83 9.51 7.72
C GLN A 136 7.70 9.84 6.49
N ARG A 137 8.23 8.83 5.79
CA ARG A 137 9.03 9.04 4.57
C ARG A 137 8.25 9.77 3.46
N ILE A 138 6.95 9.49 3.32
CA ILE A 138 6.11 10.18 2.34
C ILE A 138 5.96 11.65 2.74
N THR A 139 5.47 11.93 3.94
CA THR A 139 5.21 13.32 4.34
C THR A 139 6.48 14.15 4.43
N ASP A 140 7.63 13.57 4.83
CA ASP A 140 8.93 14.27 4.84
C ASP A 140 9.37 14.74 3.45
N LEU A 141 9.00 14.00 2.41
CA LEU A 141 9.40 14.29 1.05
C LEU A 141 8.40 15.20 0.30
N TYR A 142 7.11 15.08 0.59
CA TYR A 142 6.04 15.73 -0.19
C TYR A 142 5.24 16.76 0.61
N GLY A 143 5.38 16.82 1.94
CA GLY A 143 4.59 17.69 2.81
C GLY A 143 3.21 17.10 3.09
N ASP A 144 2.17 17.90 2.85
CA ASP A 144 0.78 17.47 2.94
C ASP A 144 0.53 16.27 2.01
N ALA A 145 -0.20 15.26 2.50
CA ALA A 145 -0.38 14.00 1.79
C ALA A 145 -1.67 13.27 2.22
N PRO A 146 -2.22 12.36 1.40
CA PRO A 146 -3.30 11.48 1.81
C PRO A 146 -2.97 10.67 3.07
N TYR A 147 -3.82 10.79 4.09
CA TYR A 147 -3.61 10.09 5.36
C TYR A 147 -4.92 9.63 6.02
N SER A 148 -5.84 10.53 6.38
CA SER A 148 -7.10 10.18 7.06
C SER A 148 -8.07 9.37 6.19
N GLN A 149 -7.93 9.49 4.86
CA GLN A 149 -8.79 8.85 3.87
C GLN A 149 -8.05 7.86 2.96
N GLU A 150 -6.74 7.69 3.14
CA GLU A 150 -5.97 6.74 2.34
C GLU A 150 -6.35 5.29 2.72
N GLY A 151 -6.11 4.32 1.83
CA GLY A 151 -6.49 2.91 2.04
C GLY A 151 -7.99 2.60 1.95
N GLN A 152 -8.86 3.60 1.72
CA GLN A 152 -10.34 3.44 1.78
C GLN A 152 -11.01 3.21 0.41
N ALA A 153 -10.27 2.72 -0.59
CA ALA A 153 -10.83 2.44 -1.91
C ALA A 153 -11.98 1.40 -1.87
N LYS A 154 -11.87 0.36 -1.03
CA LYS A 154 -12.95 -0.64 -0.81
C LYS A 154 -14.22 0.00 -0.21
N ALA A 155 -14.10 1.14 0.47
CA ALA A 155 -15.21 1.92 1.01
C ALA A 155 -15.70 3.05 0.07
N GLY A 156 -15.16 3.11 -1.16
CA GLY A 156 -15.59 4.05 -2.20
C GLY A 156 -14.77 5.34 -2.31
N ILE A 157 -13.80 5.57 -1.41
CA ILE A 157 -12.93 6.75 -1.49
C ILE A 157 -11.74 6.44 -2.39
N THR A 158 -11.79 6.94 -3.62
CA THR A 158 -10.75 6.75 -4.64
C THR A 158 -9.87 7.99 -4.86
N THR A 159 -10.29 9.14 -4.32
CA THR A 159 -9.55 10.40 -4.36
C THR A 159 -9.42 10.95 -2.93
N PRO A 160 -8.53 10.38 -2.11
CA PRO A 160 -8.39 10.78 -0.72
C PRO A 160 -7.87 12.22 -0.62
N VAL A 161 -8.39 12.97 0.36
CA VAL A 161 -7.92 14.34 0.65
C VAL A 161 -6.49 14.34 1.16
N PHE A 162 -5.79 15.45 0.94
CA PHE A 162 -4.46 15.68 1.48
C PHE A 162 -4.59 16.31 2.86
N ASP A 163 -4.10 15.63 3.87
CA ASP A 163 -4.05 16.15 5.22
C ASP A 163 -2.80 17.01 5.41
N LYS A 164 -2.90 17.97 6.33
CA LYS A 164 -1.76 18.83 6.70
C LYS A 164 -0.66 17.98 7.34
N GLN A 165 0.60 18.18 6.95
CA GLN A 165 1.74 17.43 7.52
C GLN A 165 1.76 17.44 9.06
N GLN A 166 1.46 18.58 9.69
CA GLN A 166 1.35 18.68 11.15
C GLN A 166 0.29 17.72 11.74
N ALA A 167 -0.87 17.60 11.09
CA ALA A 167 -1.95 16.72 11.53
C ALA A 167 -1.56 15.24 11.33
N ILE A 168 -0.87 14.93 10.23
CA ILE A 168 -0.31 13.60 9.95
C ILE A 168 0.63 13.19 11.09
N TYR A 169 1.61 14.03 11.41
CA TYR A 169 2.57 13.77 12.51
C TYR A 169 1.91 13.58 13.87
N THR A 170 0.96 14.47 14.22
CA THR A 170 0.21 14.37 15.49
C THR A 170 -0.53 13.03 15.61
N ALA A 171 -1.17 12.60 14.52
CA ALA A 171 -1.87 11.33 14.48
C ALA A 171 -0.90 10.13 14.50
N MET A 172 0.20 10.19 13.76
CA MET A 172 1.21 9.13 13.73
C MET A 172 1.82 8.89 15.11
N LEU A 173 2.17 9.94 15.85
CA LEU A 173 2.71 9.82 17.22
C LEU A 173 1.73 9.10 18.16
N THR A 174 0.44 9.45 18.08
CA THR A 174 -0.61 8.80 18.88
C THR A 174 -0.76 7.32 18.52
N GLN A 175 -0.77 6.99 17.23
CA GLN A 175 -0.88 5.61 16.75
C GLN A 175 0.36 4.77 17.10
N LEU A 176 1.54 5.38 16.98
CA LEU A 176 2.82 4.76 17.29
C LEU A 176 2.93 4.40 18.78
N ASP A 177 2.48 5.29 19.67
CA ASP A 177 2.47 5.03 21.12
C ASP A 177 1.53 3.91 21.50
N ALA A 178 0.29 3.96 21.01
CA ALA A 178 -0.69 2.91 21.24
C ALA A 178 -0.18 1.53 20.75
N ALA A 179 0.34 1.46 19.52
CA ALA A 179 0.84 0.22 18.94
C ALA A 179 2.07 -0.32 19.67
N THR A 180 3.03 0.55 20.01
CA THR A 180 4.28 0.17 20.70
C THR A 180 3.99 -0.35 22.09
N THR A 181 3.10 0.32 22.83
CA THR A 181 2.67 -0.09 24.18
C THR A 181 1.90 -1.41 24.15
N ALA A 182 1.08 -1.64 23.12
CA ALA A 182 0.26 -2.84 22.97
C ALA A 182 1.04 -4.09 22.50
N LEU A 183 2.32 -3.98 22.15
CA LEU A 183 3.16 -5.14 21.83
C LEU A 183 3.37 -6.02 23.08
N ASP A 184 3.16 -7.33 22.93
CA ASP A 184 3.15 -8.30 24.02
C ASP A 184 3.94 -9.56 23.64
N ALA A 185 5.03 -9.83 24.35
CA ALA A 185 5.91 -10.97 24.07
C ALA A 185 5.24 -12.34 24.32
N SER A 186 4.09 -12.37 25.01
CA SER A 186 3.31 -13.59 25.23
C SER A 186 2.37 -13.96 24.07
N LYS A 187 2.17 -13.04 23.11
CA LYS A 187 1.33 -13.24 21.91
C LYS A 187 2.14 -13.78 20.73
N ASP A 188 1.45 -14.23 19.69
CA ASP A 188 2.10 -14.76 18.49
C ASP A 188 3.07 -13.74 17.90
N LYS A 189 4.20 -14.22 17.42
CA LYS A 189 5.19 -13.38 16.75
C LYS A 189 4.84 -13.22 15.27
N PRO A 190 5.19 -12.10 14.63
CA PRO A 190 5.20 -12.02 13.17
C PRO A 190 6.10 -13.11 12.57
N GLY A 191 5.54 -13.98 11.73
CA GLY A 191 6.20 -15.20 11.24
C GLY A 191 7.11 -15.02 10.03
N ALA A 192 6.93 -13.96 9.26
CA ALA A 192 7.74 -13.61 8.08
C ALA A 192 8.17 -12.14 8.16
N ASP A 193 8.87 -11.81 9.24
CA ASP A 193 9.42 -10.48 9.48
C ASP A 193 10.89 -10.41 9.05
N LEU A 194 11.16 -9.61 8.03
CA LEU A 194 12.50 -9.40 7.47
C LEU A 194 13.37 -8.45 8.30
N PHE A 195 12.78 -7.63 9.18
CA PHE A 195 13.53 -6.63 9.95
C PHE A 195 14.11 -7.23 11.23
N TYR A 196 13.28 -7.94 12.00
CA TYR A 196 13.66 -8.42 13.34
C TYR A 196 13.36 -9.89 13.59
N GLY A 197 12.90 -10.65 12.59
CA GLY A 197 12.57 -12.07 12.76
C GLY A 197 11.50 -12.33 13.82
N GLY A 198 10.58 -11.38 14.01
CA GLY A 198 9.50 -11.47 15.00
C GLY A 198 9.92 -11.14 16.44
N ASP A 199 11.10 -10.57 16.65
CA ASP A 199 11.57 -10.14 17.98
C ASP A 199 10.81 -8.88 18.45
N ILE A 200 9.84 -9.11 19.34
CA ILE A 200 8.96 -8.07 19.89
C ILE A 200 9.72 -6.99 20.66
N ALA A 201 10.83 -7.33 21.31
CA ALA A 201 11.62 -6.33 22.05
C ALA A 201 12.30 -5.36 21.08
N LYS A 202 12.77 -5.84 19.92
CA LYS A 202 13.33 -4.97 18.87
C LYS A 202 12.25 -4.11 18.20
N TRP A 203 11.05 -4.65 17.99
CA TRP A 203 9.90 -3.87 17.51
C TRP A 203 9.53 -2.74 18.47
N LYS A 204 9.51 -3.00 19.79
CA LYS A 204 9.31 -1.94 20.79
C LYS A 204 10.38 -0.85 20.71
N ARG A 205 11.65 -1.24 20.55
CA ARG A 205 12.75 -0.29 20.37
C ARG A 205 12.58 0.55 19.12
N LEU A 206 12.20 -0.04 17.99
CA LEU A 206 11.90 0.72 16.76
C LEU A 206 10.76 1.71 17.00
N GLY A 207 9.66 1.25 17.62
CA GLY A 207 8.50 2.09 17.95
C GLY A 207 8.89 3.34 18.74
N TYR A 208 9.64 3.18 19.83
CA TYR A 208 10.12 4.32 20.61
C TYR A 208 11.20 5.14 19.88
N SER A 209 12.02 4.52 19.02
CA SER A 209 13.04 5.25 18.25
C SER A 209 12.42 6.19 17.22
N LEU A 210 11.27 5.83 16.65
CA LEU A 210 10.53 6.67 15.70
C LEU A 210 9.81 7.86 16.37
N MET A 211 9.73 7.89 17.70
CA MET A 211 9.17 9.02 18.44
C MET A 211 10.21 10.10 18.78
N LEU A 212 11.49 9.75 18.73
CA LEU A 212 12.61 10.64 19.04
C LEU A 212 12.88 11.61 17.88
#